data_AF-A0A4Y1Z718-F1
#
_entry.id   AF-A0A4Y1Z718-F1
#
_cell.length_a   1.000
_cell.length_b   1.000
_cell.length_c   1.000
_cell.angle_alpha   90.00
_cell.angle_beta   90.00
_cell.angle_gamma   90.00
#
_symmetry.space_group_name_H-M   'P 1'
#
loop_
_entity.id
_entity.type
_entity.pdbx_description
1 polymer ?
#
loop_
_entity_poly.entity_id
_entity_poly.type
_entity_poly.pdbx_seq_one_letter_code
_entity_poly.pdbx_strand_id
1 'polypeptide(L)' 'MSIASLLGALTNTVLVLGLIYLFYRQPYANALHMDVTQLLPALLAIVFTNGIAEAVAACIIAPTVATAILKARSKTAS' A
#
# COMPACT_ATOMS: atom_id res chain seq x y z
N MET A 1 8.94 -13.11 7.37
CA MET A 1 9.28 -11.85 6.64
C MET A 1 8.22 -11.49 5.60
N SER A 2 7.83 -12.39 4.69
CA SER A 2 6.85 -12.07 3.63
C SER A 2 5.45 -11.68 4.14
N ILE A 3 4.92 -12.35 5.17
CA ILE A 3 3.60 -12.04 5.74
C ILE A 3 3.56 -10.65 6.38
N ALA A 4 4.62 -10.25 7.11
CA ALA A 4 4.70 -8.93 7.73
C ALA A 4 4.81 -7.81 6.67
N SER A 5 5.56 -8.05 5.59
CA SER A 5 5.67 -7.11 4.47
C SER A 5 4.32 -6.97 3.73
N LEU A 6 3.64 -8.10 3.51
CA LEU A 6 2.31 -8.11 2.90
C LEU A 6 1.30 -7.37 3.76
N LEU A 7 1.22 -7.68 5.06
CA LEU A 7 0.30 -7.00 5.99
C LEU A 7 0.63 -5.51 6.14
N GLY A 8 1.91 -5.13 6.11
CA GLY A 8 2.34 -3.74 6.15
C GLY A 8 1.91 -2.96 4.90
N ALA A 9 2.11 -3.53 3.70
CA ALA A 9 1.64 -2.95 2.45
C ALA A 9 0.11 -2.82 2.43
N LEU A 10 -0.60 -3.89 2.80
CA LEU A 10 -2.06 -3.91 2.84
C LEU A 10 -2.63 -2.87 3.81
N THR A 11 -1.99 -2.71 4.98
CA THR A 11 -2.36 -1.67 5.95
C THR A 11 -2.12 -0.27 5.37
N ASN A 12 -1.03 -0.05 4.64
CA ASN A 12 -0.76 1.23 3.99
C ASN A 12 -1.82 1.59 2.94
N THR A 13 -2.12 0.67 2.01
CA THR A 13 -3.13 0.85 0.96
C THR A 13 -4.50 1.14 1.57
N VAL A 14 -4.90 0.37 2.60
CA VAL A 14 -6.18 0.54 3.30
C VAL A 14 -6.23 1.86 4.06
N LEU A 15 -5.14 2.26 4.73
CA LEU A 15 -5.11 3.49 5.52
C LEU A 15 -5.14 4.73 4.61
N VAL A 16 -4.35 4.75 3.53
CA VAL A 16 -4.35 5.84 2.55
C VAL A 16 -5.73 6.00 1.91
N LEU A 17 -6.32 4.91 1.41
CA LEU A 17 -7.60 4.99 0.70
C LEU A 17 -8.77 5.21 1.67
N GLY A 18 -8.67 4.69 2.89
CA GLY A 18 -9.60 4.99 3.99
C GLY A 18 -9.58 6.45 4.40
N LEU A 19 -8.39 7.07 4.51
CA LEU A 19 -8.24 8.51 4.79
C LEU A 19 -8.79 9.36 3.64
N ILE A 20 -8.58 8.95 2.38
CA ILE A 20 -9.17 9.62 1.22
C ILE A 20 -10.70 9.56 1.28
N TYR A 21 -11.27 8.41 1.62
CA TYR A 21 -12.72 8.27 1.78
C TYR A 21 -13.27 9.11 2.93
N LEU A 22 -12.60 9.10 4.09
CA LEU A 22 -13.08 9.78 5.30
C LEU A 22 -13.02 11.31 5.18
N PHE A 23 -11.91 11.83 4.65
CA PHE A 23 -11.63 13.28 4.64
C PHE A 23 -11.69 13.92 3.25
N TYR A 24 -11.45 13.17 2.18
CA TYR A 24 -11.29 13.70 0.81
C TYR A 24 -12.30 13.16 -0.21
N ARG A 25 -13.38 12.49 0.21
CA ARG A 25 -14.40 11.94 -0.71
C ARG A 25 -14.96 12.94 -1.71
N GLN A 26 -15.31 14.15 -1.29
CA GLN A 26 -15.90 15.18 -2.18
C GLN A 26 -14.90 15.76 -3.18
N PRO A 27 -13.70 16.23 -2.78
CA PRO A 27 -12.71 16.73 -3.74
C PRO A 27 -12.20 15.61 -4.67
N TYR A 28 -12.09 14.38 -4.18
CA TYR A 28 -11.69 13.23 -5.00
C TYR A 28 -12.77 12.86 -6.04
N ALA A 29 -14.06 12.97 -5.67
CA ALA A 29 -15.19 12.81 -6.59
C ALA A 29 -15.15 13.82 -7.72
N ASN A 30 -14.92 15.07 -7.34
CA ASN A 30 -14.90 16.20 -8.25
C ASN A 30 -13.71 16.11 -9.22
N ALA A 31 -12.53 15.73 -8.71
CA ALA A 31 -11.33 15.50 -9.53
C ALA A 31 -11.51 14.36 -10.56
N LEU A 32 -12.30 13.34 -10.21
CA LEU A 32 -12.63 12.23 -11.11
C LEU A 32 -13.89 12.49 -11.95
N HIS A 33 -14.52 13.67 -11.83
CA HIS A 33 -15.80 14.00 -12.46
C HIS A 33 -16.89 12.93 -12.24
N MET A 34 -16.86 12.29 -11.07
CA MET A 34 -17.64 11.10 -10.77
C MET A 34 -18.48 11.34 -9.53
N ASP A 35 -19.69 10.77 -9.51
CA ASP A 35 -20.59 10.90 -8.38
C ASP A 35 -20.02 10.21 -7.13
N VAL A 36 -20.27 10.76 -5.93
CA VAL A 36 -19.72 10.22 -4.66
C VAL A 36 -20.17 8.78 -4.42
N THR A 37 -21.32 8.41 -4.97
CA THR A 37 -21.86 7.04 -4.97
C THR A 37 -21.04 6.04 -5.80
N GLN A 38 -20.39 6.50 -6.87
CA GLN A 38 -19.50 5.71 -7.74
C GLN A 38 -18.05 5.70 -7.22
N LEU A 39 -17.75 6.57 -6.26
CA LEU A 39 -16.42 6.71 -5.69
C LEU A 39 -16.02 5.52 -4.81
N LEU A 40 -16.99 4.91 -4.11
CA LEU A 40 -16.76 3.72 -3.28
C LEU A 40 -16.29 2.50 -4.11
N PRO A 41 -16.97 2.09 -5.21
CA PRO A 41 -16.48 1.02 -6.06
C PRO A 41 -15.17 1.39 -6.78
N ALA A 42 -14.98 2.66 -7.18
CA ALA A 42 -13.71 3.11 -7.75
C ALA A 42 -12.54 2.99 -6.75
N LEU A 43 -12.72 3.43 -5.50
CA LEU A 43 -11.74 3.26 -4.44
C LEU A 43 -11.45 1.79 -4.15
N LEU A 44 -12.46 0.92 -4.18
CA LEU A 44 -12.26 -0.53 -4.02
C LEU A 44 -11.44 -1.11 -5.19
N ALA A 45 -11.70 -0.69 -6.42
CA ALA A 45 -10.89 -1.11 -7.57
C ALA A 45 -9.44 -0.60 -7.47
N ILE A 46 -9.25 0.63 -6.98
CA ILE A 46 -7.94 1.23 -6.72
C ILE A 46 -7.22 0.47 -5.59
N VAL A 47 -7.89 0.17 -4.48
CA VAL A 47 -7.38 -0.71 -3.39
C VAL A 47 -6.90 -2.03 -3.99
N PHE A 48 -7.70 -2.65 -4.86
CA PHE A 48 -7.41 -3.96 -5.38
C PHE A 48 -6.21 -3.95 -6.33
N THR A 49 -6.19 -3.01 -7.28
CA THR A 49 -5.10 -2.85 -8.24
C THR A 49 -3.80 -2.42 -7.58
N ASN A 50 -3.84 -1.46 -6.66
CA ASN A 50 -2.65 -1.00 -5.93
C ASN A 50 -2.18 -2.04 -4.92
N GLY A 51 -3.10 -2.70 -4.20
CA GLY A 51 -2.76 -3.77 -3.26
C GLY A 51 -2.03 -4.93 -3.94
N ILE A 52 -2.41 -5.28 -5.18
CA ILE A 52 -1.68 -6.27 -5.99
C ILE A 52 -0.29 -5.74 -6.39
N ALA A 53 -0.20 -4.52 -6.90
CA ALA A 53 1.08 -3.93 -7.29
C ALA A 53 2.06 -3.81 -6.11
N GLU A 54 1.58 -3.36 -4.96
CA GLU A 54 2.34 -3.26 -3.71
C GLU A 54 2.71 -4.64 -3.16
N ALA A 55 1.83 -5.65 -3.27
CA ALA A 55 2.17 -7.02 -2.89
C ALA A 55 3.30 -7.61 -3.75
N VAL A 56 3.29 -7.35 -5.06
CA VAL A 56 4.36 -7.76 -5.98
C VAL A 56 5.66 -7.04 -5.62
N ALA A 57 5.61 -5.72 -5.43
CA ALA A 57 6.78 -4.93 -5.01
C ALA A 57 7.32 -5.41 -3.66
N ALA A 58 6.45 -5.65 -2.67
CA ALA A 58 6.80 -6.17 -1.36
C ALA A 58 7.42 -7.56 -1.43
N CYS A 59 6.98 -8.42 -2.36
CA CYS A 59 7.58 -9.74 -2.58
C CYS A 59 9.01 -9.66 -3.11
N ILE A 60 9.32 -8.63 -3.90
CA ILE A 60 10.67 -8.41 -4.45
C ILE A 60 11.57 -7.69 -3.42
N ILE A 61 11.03 -6.66 -2.77
CA ILE A 61 11.76 -5.79 -1.84
C ILE A 61 12.01 -6.48 -0.50
N ALA A 62 11.08 -7.28 0.03
CA ALA A 62 11.26 -7.96 1.32
C ALA A 62 12.51 -8.86 1.38
N PRO A 63 12.78 -9.77 0.41
CA PRO A 63 13.99 -10.60 0.45
C PRO A 63 15.27 -9.78 0.20
N THR A 64 15.23 -8.73 -0.63
CA THR A 64 16.38 -7.85 -0.86
C THR A 64 16.70 -6.98 0.35
N VAL A 65 15.69 -6.42 1.02
CA VAL A 65 15.85 -5.65 2.26
C VAL A 65 16.25 -6.57 3.41
N ALA A 66 15.69 -7.78 3.52
CA ALA A 66 16.09 -8.74 4.54
C ALA A 66 17.57 -9.12 4.42
N THR A 67 18.04 -9.40 3.21
CA THR A 67 19.46 -9.69 2.96
C THR A 67 20.34 -8.46 3.18
N ALA A 68 19.91 -7.26 2.76
CA ALA A 68 20.62 -6.02 3.02
C ALA A 68 20.74 -5.71 4.53
N ILE A 69 19.66 -5.87 5.30
CA ILE A 69 19.64 -5.65 6.75
C ILE A 69 20.48 -6.69 7.48
N LEU A 70 20.40 -7.97 7.13
CA LEU A 70 21.25 -9.01 7.72
C LEU A 70 22.73 -8.74 7.48
N LYS A 71 23.08 -8.29 6.26
CA LYS A 71 24.45 -7.92 5.88
C LYS A 71 24.92 -6.61 6.53
N ALA A 72 24.02 -5.66 6.77
CA ALA A 72 24.31 -4.44 7.50
C ALA A 72 24.49 -4.70 9.02
N ARG A 73 23.68 -5.59 9.60
CA ARG A 73 23.80 -6.00 11.01
C ARG A 73 25.06 -6.82 11.28
N SER A 74 25.51 -7.68 10.37
CA SER A 74 26.76 -8.43 10.57
C SER A 74 28.01 -7.55 10.50
N LYS A 75 27.95 -6.40 9.80
CA LYS A 75 29.06 -5.45 9.69
C LYS A 75 29.22 -4.51 10.90
N THR A 76 28.25 -4.48 11.81
CA THR A 76 28.31 -3.67 13.06
C THR A 76 28.85 -4.48 14.24
N ALA A 77 29.07 -5.79 14.06
CA ALA A 77 29.58 -6.69 15.10
C ALA A 77 31.06 -7.08 14.93
N SER A 78 31.82 -6.37 14.09
CA SER A 78 33.27 -6.56 13.93
C SER A 78 34.04 -5.27 14.14
#